data_AF-A0A3C1CL67-F1
#
_entry.id   AF-A0A3C1CL67-F1
#
_cell.length_a   1.000
_cell.length_b   1.000
_cell.length_c   1.000
_cell.angle_alpha   90.00
_cell.angle_beta   90.00
_cell.angle_gamma   90.00
#
_symmetry.space_group_name_H-M   'P 1'
#
loop_
_entity.id
_entity.type
_entity.pdbx_description
1 polymer ?
#
loop_
_entity_poly.entity_id
_entity_poly.type
_entity_poly.pdbx_seq_one_letter_code
_entity_poly.pdbx_strand_id
1 'polypeptide(L)'
;AAGDNAAAAVSEALLHLFHGPSPATRVATLDLGLRPEGAQGRLSRTVAGFHLYFSRWAQTWERQALLRGRVVAGDRELGSRFLEAVDEFLWGTPLGDDQVAEIRRMKARIERERIPSGEDPEFHLKLGRGSLSDVEWTVQLLQLRSGVAQPSTQAALDALMTGGALEEEDAEALRASYVFCEHTRNRWHLVGALPGGTGPGDALPSRTADLSRLARSLGTTPPALRDEYRRVTRRARRVTERLFYGIEDA
;
A
#
# COMPACT_ATOMS: atom_id res chain seq x y z
N ALA A 1 -19.62 0.71 28.65
CA ALA A 1 -18.64 0.41 29.71
C ALA A 1 -18.23 -1.07 29.71
N ALA A 2 -19.14 -2.03 29.98
CA ALA A 2 -18.78 -3.46 29.98
C ALA A 2 -18.39 -4.01 28.59
N GLY A 3 -19.11 -3.66 27.52
CA GLY A 3 -18.79 -4.09 26.15
C GLY A 3 -17.47 -3.54 25.62
N ASP A 4 -17.14 -2.29 25.97
CA ASP A 4 -15.86 -1.64 25.64
C ASP A 4 -14.66 -2.40 26.25
N ASN A 5 -14.81 -2.89 27.49
CA ASN A 5 -13.76 -3.66 28.17
C ASN A 5 -13.59 -5.05 27.55
N ALA A 6 -14.68 -5.70 27.13
CA ALA A 6 -14.62 -6.99 26.46
C ALA A 6 -13.93 -6.89 25.09
N ALA A 7 -14.24 -5.86 24.30
CA ALA A 7 -13.61 -5.66 22.99
C ALA A 7 -12.10 -5.40 23.11
N ALA A 8 -11.67 -4.60 24.09
CA ALA A 8 -10.25 -4.38 24.36
C ALA A 8 -9.53 -5.68 24.76
N ALA A 9 -10.13 -6.48 25.65
CA ALA A 9 -9.57 -7.76 26.06
C ALA A 9 -9.42 -8.74 24.88
N VAL A 10 -10.39 -8.78 23.96
CA VAL A 10 -10.30 -9.59 22.73
C VAL A 10 -9.17 -9.09 21.82
N SER A 11 -9.01 -7.77 21.66
CA SER A 11 -7.91 -7.19 20.89
C SER A 11 -6.55 -7.55 21.49
N GLU A 12 -6.40 -7.47 22.81
CA GLU A 12 -5.16 -7.83 23.52
C GLU A 12 -4.87 -9.33 23.40
N ALA A 13 -5.87 -10.19 23.56
CA ALA A 13 -5.73 -11.63 23.37
C ALA A 13 -5.30 -11.99 21.94
N LEU A 14 -5.85 -11.32 20.93
CA LEU A 14 -5.45 -11.50 19.54
C LEU A 14 -4.00 -11.08 19.32
N LEU A 15 -3.58 -9.93 19.87
CA LEU A 15 -2.19 -9.49 19.80
C LEU A 15 -1.26 -10.51 20.44
N HIS A 16 -1.58 -10.99 21.64
CA HIS A 16 -0.78 -12.00 22.34
C HIS A 16 -0.66 -13.29 21.51
N LEU A 17 -1.76 -13.77 20.93
CA LEU A 17 -1.76 -14.96 20.08
C LEU A 17 -0.84 -14.82 18.86
N PHE A 18 -0.90 -13.68 18.16
CA PHE A 18 -0.10 -13.46 16.95
C PHE A 18 1.39 -13.27 17.24
N HIS A 19 1.72 -12.65 18.37
CA HIS A 19 3.11 -12.46 18.80
C HIS A 19 3.75 -13.77 19.24
N GLY A 20 2.99 -14.65 19.88
CA GLY A 20 3.48 -15.89 20.48
C GLY A 20 4.43 -15.66 21.66
N PRO A 21 4.73 -16.70 22.47
CA PRO A 21 5.67 -16.58 23.59
C PRO A 21 7.14 -16.48 23.16
N SER A 22 7.48 -16.82 21.91
CA SER A 22 8.84 -16.78 21.38
C SER A 22 8.87 -16.45 19.88
N PRO A 23 10.01 -15.98 19.33
CA PRO A 23 10.13 -15.74 17.89
C PRO A 23 9.77 -16.94 17.01
N ALA A 24 10.05 -18.16 17.47
CA ALA A 24 9.75 -19.40 16.73
C ALA A 24 8.25 -19.73 16.64
N THR A 25 7.43 -19.12 17.52
CA THR A 25 5.97 -19.34 17.58
C THR A 25 5.17 -18.13 17.12
N ARG A 26 5.86 -17.06 16.69
CA ARG A 26 5.22 -15.86 16.15
C ARG A 26 4.54 -16.19 14.83
N VAL A 27 3.24 -15.86 14.73
CA VAL A 27 2.47 -16.03 13.50
C VAL A 27 2.77 -14.88 12.53
N ALA A 28 2.60 -13.65 13.00
CA ALA A 28 2.92 -12.44 12.26
C ALA A 28 3.05 -11.24 13.21
N THR A 29 3.73 -10.19 12.75
CA THR A 29 3.72 -8.89 13.44
C THR A 29 2.44 -8.14 13.05
N LEU A 30 1.62 -7.75 14.03
CA LEU A 30 0.44 -6.92 13.80
C LEU A 30 0.80 -5.45 13.97
N ASP A 31 0.66 -4.66 12.91
CA ASP A 31 0.81 -3.20 12.95
C ASP A 31 -0.56 -2.55 13.13
N LEU A 32 -0.74 -1.85 14.25
CA LEU A 32 -1.97 -1.14 14.61
C LEU A 32 -1.88 0.37 14.38
N GLY A 33 -0.84 0.85 13.70
CA GLY A 33 -0.53 2.28 13.54
C GLY A 33 -1.54 3.06 12.71
N LEU A 34 -2.39 2.38 11.92
CA LEU A 34 -3.41 3.01 11.06
C LEU A 34 -4.78 3.18 11.74
N ARG A 35 -4.94 2.79 13.02
CA ARG A 35 -6.18 3.04 13.75
C ARG A 35 -6.31 4.53 14.10
N PRO A 36 -7.54 5.04 14.37
CA PRO A 36 -7.74 6.39 14.88
C PRO A 36 -6.78 6.74 16.02
N GLU A 37 -6.20 7.94 15.97
CA GLU A 37 -5.19 8.43 16.93
C GLU A 37 -3.90 7.57 17.05
N GLY A 38 -3.68 6.63 16.13
CA GLY A 38 -2.46 5.83 16.02
C GLY A 38 -2.13 5.09 17.32
N ALA A 39 -0.87 5.16 17.77
CA ALA A 39 -0.40 4.49 18.97
C ALA A 39 -1.12 4.92 20.27
N GLN A 40 -1.65 6.15 20.31
CA GLN A 40 -2.37 6.69 21.47
C GLN A 40 -3.87 6.36 21.43
N GLY A 41 -4.36 5.84 20.31
CA GLY A 41 -5.75 5.45 20.14
C GLY A 41 -6.10 4.14 20.83
N ARG A 42 -7.38 4.00 21.19
CA ARG A 42 -7.95 2.76 21.73
C ARG A 42 -7.80 1.62 20.72
N LEU A 43 -7.58 0.40 21.21
CA LEU A 43 -7.47 -0.81 20.36
C LEU A 43 -8.77 -1.15 19.64
N SER A 44 -9.91 -0.77 20.22
CA SER A 44 -11.23 -0.97 19.66
C SER A 44 -12.09 0.27 19.85
N ARG A 45 -13.01 0.50 18.91
CA ARG A 45 -13.91 1.65 18.84
C ARG A 45 -15.25 1.20 18.27
N THR A 46 -16.35 1.77 18.76
CA THR A 46 -17.68 1.50 18.24
C THR A 46 -17.86 2.10 16.84
N VAL A 47 -18.77 1.55 16.03
CA VAL A 47 -19.08 2.11 14.69
C VAL A 47 -19.51 3.58 14.80
N ALA A 48 -20.36 3.93 15.78
CA ALA A 48 -20.73 5.31 16.05
C ALA A 48 -19.52 6.20 16.39
N GLY A 49 -18.54 5.67 17.11
CA GLY A 49 -17.28 6.36 17.39
C GLY A 49 -16.40 6.57 16.14
N PHE A 50 -16.49 5.68 15.15
CA PHE A 50 -15.84 5.88 13.85
C PHE A 50 -16.53 6.98 13.03
N HIS A 51 -17.86 7.00 12.95
CA HIS A 51 -18.59 8.11 12.30
C HIS A 51 -18.19 9.46 12.89
N LEU A 52 -18.21 9.57 14.23
CA LEU A 52 -17.81 10.81 14.90
C LEU A 52 -16.37 11.18 14.56
N TYR A 53 -15.46 10.20 14.50
CA TYR A 53 -14.07 10.44 14.15
C TYR A 53 -13.88 10.95 12.72
N PHE A 54 -14.47 10.23 11.76
CA PHE A 54 -14.45 10.61 10.35
C PHE A 54 -15.00 12.01 10.11
N SER A 55 -16.05 12.40 10.84
CA SER A 55 -16.68 13.73 10.68
C SER A 55 -15.88 14.90 11.29
N ARG A 56 -14.97 14.66 12.24
CA ARG A 56 -14.36 15.74 13.04
C ARG A 56 -12.84 15.80 13.00
N TRP A 57 -12.18 14.65 12.95
CA TRP A 57 -10.74 14.56 13.19
C TRP A 57 -9.98 13.85 12.08
N ALA A 58 -10.68 13.16 11.18
CA ALA A 58 -10.01 12.38 10.17
C ALA A 58 -9.23 13.25 9.18
N GLN A 59 -8.08 12.74 8.77
CA GLN A 59 -7.14 13.41 7.89
C GLN A 59 -7.26 12.88 6.47
N THR A 60 -6.88 13.69 5.49
CA THR A 60 -7.00 13.33 4.07
C THR A 60 -6.30 12.01 3.73
N TRP A 61 -5.14 11.74 4.34
CA TRP A 61 -4.41 10.50 4.09
C TRP A 61 -5.13 9.24 4.58
N GLU A 62 -6.02 9.37 5.57
CA GLU A 62 -6.80 8.22 6.04
C GLU A 62 -7.76 7.73 4.97
N ARG A 63 -8.21 8.62 4.06
CA ARG A 63 -8.96 8.21 2.86
C ARG A 63 -8.14 7.26 1.98
N GLN A 64 -6.87 7.58 1.71
CA GLN A 64 -5.98 6.72 0.93
C GLN A 64 -5.76 5.36 1.61
N ALA A 65 -5.56 5.34 2.93
CA ALA A 65 -5.38 4.11 3.69
C ALA A 65 -6.64 3.23 3.69
N LEU A 66 -7.82 3.84 3.87
CA LEU A 66 -9.09 3.13 3.98
C LEU A 66 -9.61 2.56 2.65
N LEU A 67 -9.11 3.01 1.50
CA LEU A 67 -9.43 2.39 0.20
C LEU A 67 -9.08 0.89 0.15
N ARG A 68 -8.08 0.45 0.94
CA ARG A 68 -7.69 -0.96 1.06
C ARG A 68 -8.38 -1.68 2.23
N GLY A 69 -9.21 -0.97 2.98
CA GLY A 69 -9.96 -1.51 4.11
C GLY A 69 -10.93 -2.60 3.65
N ARG A 70 -10.94 -3.73 4.36
CA ARG A 70 -11.91 -4.81 4.16
C ARG A 70 -12.10 -5.59 5.44
N VAL A 71 -13.29 -6.16 5.62
CA VAL A 71 -13.58 -7.07 6.73
C VAL A 71 -12.89 -8.41 6.45
N VAL A 72 -12.11 -8.90 7.41
CA VAL A 72 -11.37 -10.17 7.29
C VAL A 72 -11.84 -11.25 8.24
N ALA A 73 -12.46 -10.87 9.36
CA ALA A 73 -12.97 -11.75 10.40
C ALA A 73 -14.00 -11.02 11.27
N GLY A 74 -14.75 -11.78 12.07
CA GLY A 74 -15.73 -11.26 13.02
C GLY A 74 -17.17 -11.37 12.53
N ASP A 75 -18.06 -10.67 13.24
CA ASP A 75 -19.49 -10.62 12.89
C ASP A 75 -19.71 -9.87 11.57
N ARG A 76 -20.53 -10.46 10.68
CA ARG A 76 -20.74 -9.95 9.33
C ARG A 76 -21.55 -8.65 9.32
N GLU A 77 -22.55 -8.54 10.19
CA GLU A 77 -23.41 -7.37 10.27
C GLU A 77 -22.64 -6.16 10.81
N LEU A 78 -21.86 -6.36 11.88
CA LEU A 78 -20.95 -5.35 12.42
C LEU A 78 -19.94 -4.89 11.37
N GLY A 79 -19.37 -5.85 10.62
CA GLY A 79 -18.47 -5.55 9.51
C GLY A 79 -19.10 -4.70 8.41
N SER A 80 -20.33 -5.04 7.99
CA SER A 80 -21.09 -4.28 6.98
C SER A 80 -21.29 -2.83 7.44
N ARG A 81 -21.79 -2.64 8.67
CA ARG A 81 -22.03 -1.32 9.25
C ARG A 81 -20.76 -0.47 9.36
N PHE A 82 -19.61 -1.09 9.63
CA PHE A 82 -18.34 -0.38 9.62
C PHE A 82 -17.94 0.04 8.20
N LEU A 83 -18.09 -0.84 7.21
CA LEU A 83 -17.78 -0.50 5.82
C LEU A 83 -18.71 0.58 5.27
N GLU A 84 -20.00 0.59 5.65
CA GLU A 84 -20.92 1.69 5.33
C GLU A 84 -20.43 3.04 5.87
N ALA A 85 -19.90 3.07 7.10
CA ALA A 85 -19.30 4.29 7.67
C ALA A 85 -18.03 4.73 6.92
N VAL A 86 -17.23 3.76 6.45
CA VAL A 86 -16.04 4.03 5.63
C VAL A 86 -16.44 4.56 4.26
N ASP A 87 -17.44 3.96 3.62
CA ASP A 87 -17.94 4.39 2.31
C ASP A 87 -18.52 5.81 2.37
N GLU A 88 -19.27 6.15 3.43
CA GLU A 88 -19.73 7.52 3.67
C GLU A 88 -18.55 8.50 3.78
N PHE A 89 -17.48 8.13 4.50
CA PHE A 89 -16.30 8.97 4.66
C PHE A 89 -15.49 9.15 3.37
N LEU A 90 -15.37 8.09 2.57
CA LEU A 90 -14.62 8.09 1.32
C LEU A 90 -15.39 8.82 0.20
N TRP A 91 -16.69 8.57 0.08
CA TRP A 91 -17.48 8.90 -1.11
C TRP A 91 -18.57 9.95 -0.86
N GLY A 92 -18.92 10.22 0.41
CA GLY A 92 -19.98 11.17 0.76
C GLY A 92 -19.65 12.63 0.43
N THR A 93 -18.38 12.97 0.17
CA THR A 93 -17.97 14.29 -0.29
C THR A 93 -16.84 14.19 -1.30
N PRO A 94 -16.97 14.82 -2.49
CA PRO A 94 -15.92 14.82 -3.51
C PRO A 94 -14.57 15.29 -2.96
N LEU A 95 -13.49 14.76 -3.51
CA LEU A 95 -12.13 15.14 -3.13
C LEU A 95 -11.81 16.54 -3.66
N GLY A 96 -11.56 17.50 -2.76
CA GLY A 96 -11.20 18.88 -3.11
C GLY A 96 -9.73 19.04 -3.52
N ASP A 97 -9.39 20.14 -4.20
CA ASP A 97 -8.03 20.38 -4.71
C ASP A 97 -6.98 20.50 -3.59
N ASP A 98 -7.32 21.10 -2.45
CA ASP A 98 -6.44 21.18 -1.28
C ASP A 98 -6.09 19.79 -0.73
N GLN A 99 -7.06 18.88 -0.73
CA GLN A 99 -6.88 17.49 -0.32
C GLN A 99 -6.00 16.73 -1.31
N VAL A 100 -6.19 16.94 -2.62
CA VAL A 100 -5.31 16.39 -3.66
C VAL A 100 -3.87 16.88 -3.45
N ALA A 101 -3.68 18.17 -3.19
CA ALA A 101 -2.37 18.75 -2.91
C ALA A 101 -1.74 18.16 -1.65
N GLU A 102 -2.52 17.93 -0.59
CA GLU A 102 -2.05 17.26 0.62
C GLU A 102 -1.57 15.82 0.36
N ILE A 103 -2.36 15.02 -0.38
CA ILE A 103 -1.99 13.65 -0.79
C ILE A 103 -0.66 13.66 -1.55
N ARG A 104 -0.52 14.57 -2.52
CA ARG A 104 0.73 14.72 -3.31
C ARG A 104 1.93 15.07 -2.42
N ARG A 105 1.78 16.03 -1.51
CA ARG A 105 2.86 16.41 -0.56
C ARG A 105 3.25 15.25 0.34
N MET A 106 2.26 14.49 0.83
CA MET A 106 2.52 13.33 1.67
C MET A 106 3.31 12.26 0.92
N LYS A 107 2.89 11.95 -0.31
CA LYS A 107 3.60 10.99 -1.17
C LYS A 107 5.06 11.41 -1.37
N ALA A 108 5.30 12.65 -1.78
CA ALA A 108 6.65 13.16 -2.01
C ALA A 108 7.53 13.11 -0.75
N ARG A 109 6.95 13.35 0.43
CA ARG A 109 7.64 13.19 1.71
C ARG A 109 8.03 11.74 1.98
N ILE A 110 7.11 10.79 1.76
CA ILE A 110 7.36 9.36 1.95
C ILE A 110 8.50 8.88 1.04
N GLU A 111 8.48 9.26 -0.23
CA GLU A 111 9.54 8.91 -1.18
C GLU A 111 10.92 9.41 -0.73
N ARG A 112 10.99 10.63 -0.18
CA ARG A 112 12.24 11.24 0.28
C ARG A 112 12.77 10.62 1.58
N GLU A 113 11.89 10.27 2.51
CA GLU A 113 12.27 10.00 3.91
C GLU A 113 12.22 8.53 4.30
N ARG A 114 11.60 7.65 3.51
CA ARG A 114 11.32 6.26 3.93
C ARG A 114 12.18 5.20 3.28
N ILE A 115 13.04 5.55 2.33
CA ILE A 115 14.03 4.61 1.78
C ILE A 115 15.10 4.34 2.87
N PRO A 116 15.29 3.08 3.32
CA PRO A 116 16.28 2.77 4.35
C PRO A 116 17.71 3.07 3.90
N SER A 117 18.53 3.54 4.84
CA SER A 117 19.97 3.70 4.61
C SER A 117 20.61 2.34 4.28
N GLY A 118 21.11 2.20 3.05
CA GLY A 118 21.74 0.97 2.55
C GLY A 118 20.96 0.27 1.43
N GLU A 119 19.71 0.68 1.18
CA GLU A 119 18.98 0.27 -0.01
C GLU A 119 19.26 1.23 -1.17
N ASP A 120 19.36 0.69 -2.39
CA ASP A 120 19.62 1.47 -3.60
C ASP A 120 18.34 2.19 -4.05
N PRO A 121 18.27 3.54 -3.99
CA PRO A 121 17.09 4.28 -4.40
C PRO A 121 16.76 4.14 -5.88
N GLU A 122 17.77 3.90 -6.75
CA GLU A 122 17.55 3.74 -8.19
C GLU A 122 16.71 2.50 -8.48
N PHE A 123 16.95 1.42 -7.73
CA PHE A 123 16.35 0.10 -7.93
C PHE A 123 15.41 -0.33 -6.78
N HIS A 124 14.81 0.64 -6.09
CA HIS A 124 13.89 0.35 -4.99
C HIS A 124 12.52 -0.08 -5.53
N LEU A 125 12.13 -1.32 -5.26
CA LEU A 125 10.92 -1.96 -5.78
C LEU A 125 9.62 -1.40 -5.18
N LYS A 126 9.69 -0.66 -4.07
CA LYS A 126 8.53 -0.11 -3.37
C LYS A 126 8.45 1.41 -3.42
N LEU A 127 9.55 2.08 -3.12
CA LEU A 127 9.62 3.54 -3.00
C LEU A 127 10.42 4.20 -4.13
N GLY A 128 10.93 3.40 -5.08
CA GLY A 128 11.61 3.91 -6.27
C GLY A 128 10.61 4.58 -7.23
N ARG A 129 11.13 5.45 -8.08
CA ARG A 129 10.34 6.14 -9.10
C ARG A 129 9.70 5.12 -10.04
N GLY A 130 8.39 5.19 -10.21
CA GLY A 130 7.57 4.30 -11.03
C GLY A 130 7.32 2.92 -10.43
N SER A 131 7.75 2.67 -9.19
CA SER A 131 7.60 1.37 -8.50
C SER A 131 6.27 1.27 -7.75
N LEU A 132 6.11 0.28 -6.84
CA LEU A 132 4.80 -0.04 -6.22
C LEU A 132 4.07 1.18 -5.64
N SER A 133 4.76 2.01 -4.86
CA SER A 133 4.12 3.17 -4.22
C SER A 133 3.70 4.24 -5.23
N ASP A 134 4.37 4.38 -6.37
CA ASP A 134 3.91 5.29 -7.43
C ASP A 134 2.57 4.80 -8.01
N VAL A 135 2.48 3.50 -8.29
CA VAL A 135 1.26 2.88 -8.82
C VAL A 135 0.12 2.95 -7.80
N GLU A 136 0.35 2.51 -6.56
CA GLU A 136 -0.68 2.48 -5.51
C GLU A 136 -1.29 3.86 -5.27
N TRP A 137 -0.47 4.90 -5.12
CA TRP A 137 -0.96 6.25 -4.84
C TRP A 137 -1.68 6.87 -6.04
N THR A 138 -1.20 6.58 -7.27
CA THR A 138 -1.88 7.02 -8.50
C THR A 138 -3.26 6.41 -8.59
N VAL A 139 -3.36 5.09 -8.44
CA VAL A 139 -4.62 4.36 -8.49
C VAL A 139 -5.56 4.83 -7.38
N GLN A 140 -5.08 4.97 -6.15
CA GLN A 140 -5.90 5.42 -5.02
C GLN A 140 -6.42 6.84 -5.22
N LEU A 141 -5.61 7.77 -5.75
CA LEU A 141 -6.09 9.12 -6.09
C LEU A 141 -7.19 9.08 -7.15
N LEU A 142 -7.01 8.27 -8.20
CA LEU A 142 -8.03 8.09 -9.24
C LEU A 142 -9.31 7.45 -8.69
N GLN A 143 -9.20 6.50 -7.77
CA GLN A 143 -10.35 5.93 -7.05
C GLN A 143 -11.12 7.01 -6.31
N LEU A 144 -10.45 7.84 -5.50
CA LEU A 144 -11.09 8.95 -4.77
C LEU A 144 -11.79 9.95 -5.68
N ARG A 145 -11.29 10.16 -6.91
CA ARG A 145 -11.88 11.08 -7.88
C ARG A 145 -13.05 10.47 -8.67
N SER A 146 -13.05 9.16 -8.89
CA SER A 146 -14.02 8.46 -9.74
C SER A 146 -15.09 7.68 -8.98
N GLY A 147 -14.92 7.47 -7.67
CA GLY A 147 -15.82 6.65 -6.87
C GLY A 147 -15.59 5.15 -7.00
N VAL A 148 -14.46 4.71 -7.59
CA VAL A 148 -14.16 3.28 -7.75
C VAL A 148 -13.77 2.64 -6.41
N ALA A 149 -14.70 1.88 -5.84
CA ALA A 149 -14.53 1.13 -4.59
C ALA A 149 -13.97 -0.28 -4.85
N GLN A 150 -12.64 -0.40 -4.92
CA GLN A 150 -11.93 -1.67 -5.10
C GLN A 150 -10.69 -1.74 -4.20
N PRO A 151 -10.63 -2.63 -3.20
CA PRO A 151 -9.49 -2.70 -2.28
C PRO A 151 -8.18 -3.20 -2.90
N SER A 152 -8.26 -3.99 -3.97
CA SER A 152 -7.09 -4.49 -4.69
C SER A 152 -6.65 -3.48 -5.75
N THR A 153 -5.37 -3.11 -5.77
CA THR A 153 -4.80 -2.21 -6.79
C THR A 153 -5.04 -2.74 -8.20
N GLN A 154 -4.91 -4.05 -8.42
CA GLN A 154 -5.14 -4.65 -9.74
C GLN A 154 -6.61 -4.59 -10.15
N ALA A 155 -7.53 -4.90 -9.24
CA ALA A 155 -8.97 -4.80 -9.52
C ALA A 155 -9.41 -3.33 -9.70
N ALA A 156 -8.79 -2.40 -8.97
CA ALA A 156 -9.02 -0.97 -9.12
C ALA A 156 -8.53 -0.47 -10.49
N LEU A 157 -7.38 -0.92 -10.99
CA LEU A 157 -6.92 -0.62 -12.34
C LEU A 157 -7.94 -1.09 -13.39
N ASP A 158 -8.46 -2.32 -13.27
CA ASP A 158 -9.48 -2.85 -14.18
C ASP A 158 -10.78 -2.03 -14.14
N ALA A 159 -11.24 -1.67 -12.94
CA ALA A 159 -12.46 -0.89 -12.76
C ALA A 159 -12.31 0.56 -13.23
N LEU A 160 -11.16 1.20 -13.00
CA LEU A 160 -10.86 2.56 -13.49
C LEU A 160 -10.81 2.59 -15.02
N MET A 161 -10.18 1.58 -15.64
CA MET A 161 -10.14 1.45 -17.09
C MET A 161 -11.53 1.23 -17.68
N THR A 162 -12.28 0.26 -17.15
CA THR A 162 -13.65 -0.05 -17.60
C THR A 162 -14.59 1.14 -17.42
N GLY A 163 -14.39 1.94 -16.37
CA GLY A 163 -15.16 3.16 -16.09
C GLY A 163 -14.72 4.40 -16.88
N GLY A 164 -13.70 4.29 -17.74
CA GLY A 164 -13.18 5.42 -18.53
C GLY A 164 -12.42 6.48 -17.72
N ALA A 165 -12.04 6.17 -16.48
CA ALA A 165 -11.26 7.07 -15.61
C ALA A 165 -9.74 6.90 -15.79
N LEU A 166 -9.33 5.89 -16.56
CA LEU A 166 -7.94 5.58 -16.89
C LEU A 166 -7.86 4.98 -18.30
N GLU A 167 -6.97 5.49 -19.13
CA GLU A 167 -6.74 4.94 -20.47
C GLU A 167 -6.10 3.54 -20.40
N GLU A 168 -6.38 2.70 -21.40
CA GLU A 168 -5.89 1.31 -21.44
C GLU A 168 -4.34 1.26 -21.42
N GLU A 169 -3.67 2.09 -22.21
CA GLU A 169 -2.19 2.15 -22.26
C GLU A 169 -1.60 2.54 -20.89
N ASP A 170 -2.24 3.47 -20.18
CA ASP A 170 -1.81 3.90 -18.85
C ASP A 170 -2.02 2.79 -17.81
N ALA A 171 -3.17 2.11 -17.87
CA ALA A 171 -3.48 0.98 -17.02
C ALA A 171 -2.48 -0.18 -17.21
N GLU A 172 -2.13 -0.50 -18.46
CA GLU A 172 -1.12 -1.50 -18.79
C GLU A 172 0.26 -1.13 -18.27
N ALA A 173 0.69 0.12 -18.44
CA ALA A 173 1.97 0.60 -17.96
C ALA A 173 2.09 0.51 -16.42
N LEU A 174 1.03 0.93 -15.69
CA LEU A 174 0.97 0.82 -14.24
C LEU A 174 0.94 -0.63 -13.78
N ARG A 175 0.11 -1.49 -14.42
CA ARG A 175 -0.01 -2.91 -14.09
C ARG A 175 1.30 -3.65 -14.29
N ALA A 176 1.99 -3.41 -15.41
CA ALA A 176 3.27 -4.05 -15.71
C ALA A 176 4.31 -3.75 -14.62
N SER A 177 4.41 -2.49 -14.18
CA SER A 177 5.32 -2.11 -13.10
C SER A 177 4.90 -2.73 -11.76
N TYR A 178 3.62 -2.65 -11.40
CA TYR A 178 3.10 -3.19 -10.15
C TYR A 178 3.38 -4.70 -10.03
N VAL A 179 3.00 -5.49 -11.04
CA VAL A 179 3.20 -6.95 -11.04
C VAL A 179 4.69 -7.29 -11.02
N PHE A 180 5.51 -6.61 -11.82
CA PHE A 180 6.96 -6.85 -11.84
C PHE A 180 7.60 -6.57 -10.47
N CYS A 181 7.32 -5.41 -9.88
CA CYS A 181 7.91 -5.01 -8.60
C CYS A 181 7.42 -5.90 -7.46
N GLU A 182 6.11 -6.21 -7.40
CA GLU A 182 5.54 -7.09 -6.37
C GLU A 182 6.14 -8.50 -6.46
N HIS A 183 6.16 -9.08 -7.67
CA HIS A 183 6.70 -10.43 -7.87
C HIS A 183 8.20 -10.48 -7.55
N THR A 184 8.97 -9.51 -8.03
CA THR A 184 10.42 -9.43 -7.76
C THR A 184 10.71 -9.25 -6.28
N ARG A 185 9.95 -8.39 -5.58
CA ARG A 185 10.08 -8.13 -4.15
C ARG A 185 9.73 -9.37 -3.32
N ASN A 186 8.63 -10.04 -3.64
CA ASN A 186 8.22 -11.27 -2.97
C ASN A 186 9.26 -12.38 -3.17
N ARG A 187 9.82 -12.49 -4.39
CA ARG A 187 10.89 -13.44 -4.66
C ARG A 187 12.16 -13.09 -3.88
N TRP A 188 12.54 -11.82 -3.82
CA TRP A 188 13.69 -11.34 -3.06
C TRP A 188 13.54 -11.62 -1.57
N HIS A 189 12.35 -11.43 -1.00
CA HIS A 189 12.07 -11.79 0.40
C HIS A 189 12.38 -13.27 0.68
N LEU A 190 11.97 -14.17 -0.22
CA LEU A 190 12.19 -15.61 -0.06
C LEU A 190 13.66 -16.01 -0.26
N VAL A 191 14.29 -15.56 -1.35
CA VAL A 191 15.64 -16.04 -1.71
C VAL A 191 16.76 -15.28 -0.99
N GLY A 192 16.49 -14.05 -0.56
CA GLY A 192 17.43 -13.22 0.19
C GLY A 192 17.55 -13.64 1.65
N ALA A 193 16.52 -14.28 2.20
CA ALA A 193 16.54 -14.85 3.56
C ALA A 193 17.27 -16.21 3.65
N LEU A 194 17.70 -16.79 2.51
CA LEU A 194 18.46 -18.04 2.50
C LEU A 194 19.86 -17.84 3.10
N PRO A 195 20.49 -18.90 3.65
CA PRO A 195 21.83 -18.81 4.24
C PRO A 195 22.85 -18.13 3.32
N GLY A 196 23.55 -17.14 3.89
CA GLY A 196 24.54 -16.32 3.18
C GLY A 196 23.93 -15.23 2.29
N GLY A 197 22.62 -15.02 2.31
CA GLY A 197 21.94 -13.86 1.73
C GLY A 197 21.96 -12.65 2.67
N THR A 198 21.69 -11.46 2.10
CA THR A 198 21.59 -10.20 2.87
C THR A 198 20.15 -9.71 3.02
N GLY A 199 19.15 -10.53 2.63
CA GLY A 199 17.75 -10.15 2.64
C GLY A 199 17.07 -10.38 4.00
N PRO A 200 15.80 -9.96 4.14
CA PRO A 200 14.97 -9.30 3.11
C PRO A 200 15.20 -7.78 3.03
N GLY A 201 14.85 -7.18 1.88
CA GLY A 201 14.83 -5.73 1.66
C GLY A 201 13.84 -5.35 0.55
N ASP A 202 13.67 -4.05 0.30
CA ASP A 202 12.71 -3.53 -0.68
C ASP A 202 13.36 -2.98 -1.97
N ALA A 203 14.67 -3.17 -2.14
CA ALA A 203 15.42 -2.84 -3.35
C ALA A 203 16.05 -4.08 -4.00
N LEU A 204 16.38 -3.97 -5.30
CA LEU A 204 17.23 -4.99 -5.92
C LEU A 204 18.57 -5.05 -5.18
N PRO A 205 19.07 -6.25 -4.85
CA PRO A 205 20.30 -6.38 -4.08
C PRO A 205 21.50 -5.84 -4.87
N SER A 206 22.36 -5.09 -4.18
CA SER A 206 23.60 -4.55 -4.74
C SER A 206 24.71 -5.61 -4.84
N ARG A 207 24.70 -6.60 -3.95
CA ARG A 207 25.69 -7.69 -3.95
C ARG A 207 25.44 -8.63 -5.13
N THR A 208 26.48 -8.82 -5.95
CA THR A 208 26.43 -9.63 -7.19
C THR A 208 25.87 -11.05 -6.97
N ALA A 209 26.24 -11.70 -5.86
CA ALA A 209 25.77 -13.05 -5.54
C ALA A 209 24.25 -13.10 -5.25
N ASP A 210 23.71 -12.11 -4.54
CA ASP A 210 22.27 -12.00 -4.27
C ASP A 210 21.49 -11.65 -5.53
N LEU A 211 21.99 -10.72 -6.33
CA LEU A 211 21.35 -10.36 -7.59
C LEU A 211 21.31 -11.53 -8.56
N SER A 212 22.40 -12.31 -8.62
CA SER A 212 22.46 -13.56 -9.41
C SER A 212 21.51 -14.64 -8.90
N ARG A 213 21.34 -14.74 -7.57
CA ARG A 213 20.37 -15.66 -6.96
C ARG A 213 18.94 -15.25 -7.30
N LEU A 214 18.61 -13.97 -7.10
CA LEU A 214 17.30 -13.40 -7.41
C LEU A 214 16.96 -13.57 -8.89
N ALA A 215 17.84 -13.13 -9.79
CA ALA A 215 17.63 -13.22 -11.23
C ALA A 215 17.38 -14.67 -11.68
N ARG A 216 18.22 -15.62 -11.25
CA ARG A 216 18.01 -17.05 -11.58
C ARG A 216 16.69 -17.59 -11.07
N SER A 217 16.28 -17.20 -9.86
CA SER A 217 15.00 -17.62 -9.29
C SER A 217 13.79 -17.03 -10.04
N LEU A 218 13.99 -15.96 -10.81
CA LEU A 218 13.00 -15.35 -11.69
C LEU A 218 13.15 -15.83 -13.15
N GLY A 219 14.03 -16.80 -13.43
CA GLY A 219 14.27 -17.31 -14.77
C GLY A 219 14.98 -16.32 -15.71
N THR A 220 15.75 -15.38 -15.16
CA THR A 220 16.41 -14.31 -15.92
C THR A 220 17.88 -14.13 -15.49
N THR A 221 18.57 -13.14 -16.10
CA THR A 221 19.94 -12.75 -15.77
C THR A 221 19.97 -11.41 -15.03
N PRO A 222 21.02 -11.12 -14.23
CA PRO A 222 21.13 -9.85 -13.53
C PRO A 222 20.99 -8.59 -14.42
N PRO A 223 21.62 -8.52 -15.61
CA PRO A 223 21.43 -7.38 -16.51
C PRO A 223 19.98 -7.27 -16.98
N ALA A 224 19.39 -8.37 -17.46
CA ALA A 224 18.02 -8.39 -17.96
C ALA A 224 16.98 -8.01 -16.89
N LEU A 225 17.21 -8.40 -15.62
CA LEU A 225 16.35 -8.00 -14.51
C LEU A 225 16.37 -6.48 -14.26
N ARG A 226 17.56 -5.87 -14.29
CA ARG A 226 17.70 -4.41 -14.12
C ARG A 226 17.13 -3.64 -15.30
N ASP A 227 17.34 -4.14 -16.51
CA ASP A 227 16.80 -3.54 -17.73
C ASP A 227 15.27 -3.62 -17.75
N GLU A 228 14.71 -4.74 -17.28
CA GLU A 228 13.27 -4.87 -17.12
C GLU A 228 12.72 -3.89 -16.09
N TYR A 229 13.33 -3.83 -14.89
CA TYR A 229 12.96 -2.84 -13.87
C TYR A 229 12.91 -1.42 -14.44
N ARG A 230 13.97 -0.99 -15.15
CA ARG A 230 14.03 0.35 -15.76
C ARG A 230 12.97 0.55 -16.84
N ARG A 231 12.64 -0.50 -17.59
CA ARG A 231 11.63 -0.43 -18.65
C ARG A 231 10.24 -0.19 -18.08
N VAL A 232 9.80 -1.02 -17.13
CA VAL A 232 8.44 -0.93 -16.57
C VAL A 232 8.27 0.29 -15.67
N THR A 233 9.24 0.59 -14.82
CA THR A 233 9.12 1.72 -13.88
C THR A 233 9.16 3.07 -14.59
N ARG A 234 9.98 3.25 -15.63
CA ARG A 234 9.97 4.48 -16.43
C ARG A 234 8.62 4.75 -17.10
N ARG A 235 7.93 3.70 -17.58
CA ARG A 235 6.60 3.84 -18.17
C ARG A 235 5.57 4.23 -17.11
N ALA A 236 5.50 3.49 -16.02
CA ALA A 236 4.62 3.80 -14.89
C ALA A 236 4.89 5.19 -14.29
N ARG A 237 6.15 5.63 -14.28
CA ARG A 237 6.53 6.95 -13.78
C ARG A 237 5.95 8.08 -14.62
N ARG A 238 5.98 7.99 -15.95
CA ARG A 238 5.36 9.00 -16.82
C ARG A 238 3.86 9.12 -16.57
N VAL A 239 3.18 7.98 -16.42
CA VAL A 239 1.75 7.96 -16.06
C VAL A 239 1.53 8.63 -14.71
N THR A 240 2.36 8.32 -13.71
CA THR A 240 2.29 8.94 -12.37
C THR A 240 2.54 10.45 -12.42
N GLU A 241 3.51 10.91 -13.22
CA GLU A 241 3.82 12.34 -13.36
C GLU A 241 2.64 13.11 -13.95
N ARG A 242 2.03 12.59 -15.01
CA ARG A 242 0.83 13.20 -15.62
C ARG A 242 -0.40 13.10 -14.72
N LEU A 243 -0.79 11.89 -14.30
CA LEU A 243 -2.07 11.66 -13.63
C LEU A 243 -2.04 11.98 -12.14
N PHE A 244 -0.97 11.62 -11.44
CA PHE A 244 -0.86 11.88 -10.01
C PHE A 244 -0.31 13.26 -9.72
N TYR A 245 0.77 13.71 -10.37
CA TYR A 245 1.39 15.02 -10.08
C TYR A 245 0.87 16.18 -10.94
N GLY A 246 0.22 15.92 -12.08
CA GLY A 246 -0.22 16.96 -13.00
C GLY A 246 0.94 17.64 -13.75
N ILE A 247 2.05 16.92 -13.92
CA ILE A 247 3.21 17.37 -14.69
C ILE A 247 3.01 16.83 -16.10
N GLU A 248 2.73 17.70 -17.06
CA GLU A 248 2.71 17.33 -18.47
C GLU A 248 4.14 17.23 -19.01
N ASP A 249 4.36 16.30 -19.95
CA ASP A 249 5.64 16.18 -20.64
C ASP A 249 5.94 17.52 -21.35
N ALA A 250 7.07 18.14 -21.01
CA ALA A 250 7.57 19.34 -21.70
C ALA A 250 8.06 19.02 -23.12
#